data_AF-A0A0R3QGG2-F1
#
_entry.id   AF-A0A0R3QGG2-F1
#
_cell.length_a   1.000
_cell.length_b   1.000
_cell.length_c   1.000
_cell.angle_alpha   90.00
_cell.angle_beta   90.00
_cell.angle_gamma   90.00
#
_symmetry.space_group_name_H-M   'P 1'
#
loop_
_entity.id
_entity.type
_entity.pdbx_description
1 polymer ?
#
loop_
_entity_poly.entity_id
_entity_poly.type
_entity_poly.pdbx_seq_one_letter_code
_entity_poly.pdbx_strand_id
1 'polypeptide(L)'
;MIKGALEPEIDESLPLKEQYKKAHLCAEILSINNEELSRAVINNEEACNLLFDFLDSRKLNHVIVNFYMKIFSQIISRFPDQVFPRMKESQFLIHCMRNMNHSAVMELLYRIVSGLSNVEEQDHIKQVSIN
;
A
#
# COMPACT_ATOMS: atom_id res chain seq x y z
N MET A 1 10.27 2.57 14.36
CA MET A 1 8.95 2.79 15.02
C MET A 1 7.81 2.75 14.00
N ILE A 2 7.81 1.74 13.12
CA ILE A 2 6.86 1.61 11.99
C ILE A 2 6.03 0.30 12.10
N LYS A 3 6.33 -0.53 13.11
CA LYS A 3 5.57 -1.73 13.44
C LYS A 3 4.10 -1.45 13.81
N GLY A 4 3.76 -0.26 14.31
CA GLY A 4 2.44 0.00 14.92
C GLY A 4 1.21 -0.16 14.01
N ALA A 5 1.31 0.15 12.71
CA ALA A 5 0.15 0.15 11.80
C ALA A 5 0.28 -0.79 10.60
N LEU A 6 1.52 -1.03 10.16
CA LEU A 6 1.82 -2.00 9.11
C LEU A 6 1.95 -3.41 9.68
N GLU A 7 2.20 -3.54 10.99
CA GLU A 7 2.29 -4.82 11.71
C GLU A 7 1.65 -4.72 13.11
N PRO A 8 0.37 -4.35 13.23
CA PRO A 8 -0.23 -4.13 14.54
C PRO A 8 -0.29 -5.44 15.35
N GLU A 9 0.07 -5.37 16.62
CA GLU A 9 -0.28 -6.41 17.58
C GLU A 9 -1.79 -6.34 17.85
N ILE A 10 -2.52 -7.36 17.41
CA ILE A 10 -3.97 -7.46 17.57
C ILE A 10 -4.27 -8.24 18.85
N ASP A 11 -4.89 -7.57 19.82
CA ASP A 11 -5.42 -8.21 21.03
C ASP A 11 -6.83 -8.72 20.77
N GLU A 12 -6.95 -10.02 20.46
CA GLU A 12 -8.23 -10.66 20.14
C GLU A 12 -9.18 -10.77 21.35
N SER A 13 -8.72 -10.47 22.57
CA SER A 13 -9.57 -10.44 23.78
C SER A 13 -10.45 -9.19 23.87
N LEU A 14 -10.10 -8.13 23.15
CA LEU A 14 -10.84 -6.87 23.13
C LEU A 14 -12.04 -6.93 22.17
N PRO A 15 -13.06 -6.06 22.35
CA PRO A 15 -14.12 -5.88 21.35
C PRO A 15 -13.55 -5.55 19.98
N LEU A 16 -14.14 -6.08 18.90
CA LEU A 16 -13.63 -5.95 17.52
C LEU A 16 -13.22 -4.53 17.12
N LYS A 17 -13.98 -3.52 17.55
CA LYS A 17 -13.70 -2.10 17.28
C LYS A 17 -12.42 -1.58 17.95
N GLU A 18 -12.02 -2.17 19.06
CA GLU A 18 -10.86 -1.79 19.85
C GLU A 18 -9.59 -2.52 19.39
N GLN A 19 -9.75 -3.75 18.88
CA GLN A 19 -8.66 -4.57 18.34
C GLN A 19 -7.80 -3.82 17.30
N TYR A 20 -8.43 -3.00 16.46
CA TYR A 20 -7.78 -2.30 15.35
C TYR A 20 -7.60 -0.79 15.58
N LYS A 21 -7.89 -0.28 16.78
CA LYS A 21 -7.98 1.17 17.05
C LYS A 21 -6.67 1.91 16.70
N LYS A 22 -5.52 1.35 17.06
CA LYS A 22 -4.20 1.96 16.77
C LYS A 22 -3.88 1.96 15.27
N ALA A 23 -4.10 0.83 14.61
CA ALA A 23 -3.90 0.69 13.17
C ALA A 23 -4.80 1.66 12.39
N HIS A 24 -6.07 1.77 12.80
CA HIS A 24 -7.02 2.71 12.23
C HIS A 24 -6.54 4.16 12.38
N LEU A 25 -6.17 4.60 13.59
CA LEU A 25 -5.70 5.97 13.81
C LEU A 25 -4.46 6.29 12.98
N CYS A 26 -3.52 5.36 12.87
CA CYS A 26 -2.34 5.56 12.04
C CYS A 26 -2.69 5.64 10.55
N ALA A 27 -3.62 4.79 10.08
CA ALA A 27 -4.15 4.88 8.72
C ALA A 27 -4.77 6.25 8.45
N GLU A 28 -5.58 6.80 9.37
CA GLU A 28 -6.13 8.14 9.24
C GLU A 28 -5.04 9.22 9.19
N ILE A 29 -4.01 9.14 10.04
CA ILE A 29 -2.90 10.11 10.06
C ILE A 29 -2.10 10.08 8.75
N LEU A 30 -1.72 8.88 8.28
CA LEU A 30 -0.88 8.70 7.10
C LEU A 30 -1.64 8.86 5.78
N SER A 31 -2.96 8.67 5.80
CA SER A 31 -3.83 8.92 4.65
C SER A 31 -4.50 10.28 4.67
N ILE A 32 -4.28 11.08 5.72
CA ILE A 32 -4.77 12.47 5.77
C ILE A 32 -4.17 13.25 4.60
N ASN A 33 -4.88 14.27 4.14
CA ASN A 33 -4.43 15.12 3.05
C ASN A 33 -3.32 16.10 3.45
N ASN A 34 -2.23 15.57 4.01
CA ASN A 34 -1.04 16.30 4.40
C ASN A 34 0.15 15.79 3.57
N GLU A 35 0.66 16.65 2.70
CA GLU A 35 1.75 16.33 1.79
C GLU A 35 3.07 16.02 2.53
N GLU A 36 3.39 16.78 3.58
CA GLU A 36 4.64 16.63 4.32
C GLU A 36 4.76 15.25 4.99
N LEU A 37 3.65 14.72 5.53
CA LEU A 37 3.64 13.36 6.08
C LEU A 37 3.89 12.30 5.01
N SER A 38 3.23 12.42 3.86
CA SER A 38 3.42 11.50 2.75
C SER A 38 4.85 11.60 2.19
N ARG A 39 5.41 12.80 2.12
CA ARG A 39 6.81 13.05 1.74
C ARG A 39 7.80 12.43 2.72
N ALA A 40 7.52 12.53 4.03
CA ALA A 40 8.36 11.93 5.06
C ALA A 40 8.39 10.40 4.98
N VAL A 41 7.26 9.76 4.64
CA VAL A 41 7.18 8.31 4.44
C VAL A 41 7.97 7.87 3.20
N ILE A 42 7.75 8.51 2.05
CA ILE A 42 8.40 8.09 0.80
C ILE A 42 9.92 8.31 0.81
N ASN A 43 10.39 9.37 1.49
CA ASN A 43 11.82 9.69 1.62
C ASN A 43 12.54 8.88 2.72
N ASN A 44 11.82 8.10 3.54
CA ASN A 44 12.42 7.25 4.55
C ASN A 44 12.50 5.80 4.04
N GLU A 45 13.70 5.32 3.79
CA GLU A 45 13.92 3.99 3.19
C GLU A 45 13.31 2.83 4.00
N GLU A 46 13.39 2.86 5.35
CA GLU A 46 12.79 1.83 6.20
C GLU A 46 11.26 1.85 6.10
N ALA A 47 10.65 3.03 6.13
CA ALA A 47 9.21 3.21 5.98
C ALA A 47 8.72 2.77 4.61
N CYS A 48 9.47 3.14 3.57
CA CYS A 48 9.16 2.83 2.19
C CYS A 48 9.24 1.31 1.95
N ASN A 49 10.29 0.63 2.45
CA ASN A 49 10.38 -0.83 2.36
C ASN A 49 9.21 -1.52 3.08
N LEU A 50 8.89 -1.11 4.31
CA LEU A 50 7.75 -1.67 5.05
C LEU A 50 6.43 -1.45 4.32
N LEU A 51 6.29 -0.34 3.59
CA LEU A 51 5.15 -0.09 2.74
C LEU A 51 5.16 -1.13 1.59
N PHE A 52 6.14 -1.09 0.69
CA PHE A 52 6.18 -1.94 -0.51
C PHE A 52 6.18 -3.46 -0.24
N ASP A 53 6.68 -3.90 0.91
CA ASP A 53 6.75 -5.31 1.30
C ASP A 53 5.54 -5.77 2.13
N PHE A 54 4.64 -4.88 2.54
CA PHE A 54 3.51 -5.20 3.43
C PHE A 54 2.70 -6.42 2.97
N LEU A 55 2.45 -6.54 1.66
CA LEU A 55 1.66 -7.62 1.07
C LEU A 55 2.40 -8.97 0.98
N ASP A 56 3.69 -9.05 1.31
CA ASP A 56 4.43 -10.31 1.44
C ASP A 56 4.20 -11.00 2.80
N SER A 57 3.40 -10.39 3.68
CA SER A 57 3.12 -10.94 5.01
C SER A 57 2.26 -12.20 4.97
N ARG A 58 2.63 -13.21 5.75
CA ARG A 58 1.92 -14.51 5.83
C ARG A 58 0.54 -14.47 6.50
N LYS A 59 0.14 -13.35 7.10
CA LYS A 59 -1.15 -13.21 7.83
C LYS A 59 -1.82 -11.87 7.54
N LEU A 60 -2.22 -11.66 6.29
CA LEU A 60 -2.97 -10.48 5.90
C LEU A 60 -4.44 -10.60 6.33
N ASN A 61 -4.88 -9.67 7.18
CA ASN A 61 -6.28 -9.50 7.54
C ASN A 61 -6.88 -8.40 6.64
N HIS A 62 -8.10 -8.63 6.12
CA HIS A 62 -8.83 -7.67 5.28
C HIS A 62 -8.90 -6.25 5.86
N VAL A 63 -9.05 -6.09 7.17
CA VAL A 63 -9.11 -4.77 7.82
C VAL A 63 -7.79 -4.03 7.69
N ILE A 64 -6.67 -4.70 7.98
CA ILE A 64 -5.33 -4.11 7.88
C ILE A 64 -4.97 -3.83 6.41
N VAL A 65 -5.31 -4.74 5.50
CA VAL A 65 -5.10 -4.54 4.06
C VAL A 65 -5.83 -3.29 3.59
N ASN A 66 -7.08 -3.05 4.02
CA ASN A 66 -7.82 -1.84 3.65
C ASN A 66 -7.13 -0.57 4.16
N PHE A 67 -6.65 -0.57 5.41
CA PHE A 67 -5.89 0.56 5.95
C PHE A 67 -4.62 0.83 5.16
N TYR A 68 -3.89 -0.23 4.86
CA TYR A 68 -2.66 -0.15 4.09
C TYR A 68 -2.90 0.38 2.67
N MET A 69 -3.88 -0.17 1.96
CA MET A 69 -4.26 0.28 0.62
C MET A 69 -4.72 1.74 0.61
N LYS A 70 -5.39 2.21 1.68
CA LYS A 70 -5.77 3.62 1.84
C LYS A 70 -4.52 4.52 1.93
N ILE A 71 -3.52 4.14 2.74
CA ILE A 71 -2.26 4.87 2.85
C ILE A 71 -1.54 4.89 1.49
N PHE A 72 -1.34 3.73 0.89
CA PHE A 72 -0.62 3.60 -0.37
C PHE A 72 -1.29 4.39 -1.50
N SER A 73 -2.62 4.32 -1.59
CA SER A 73 -3.41 5.05 -2.59
C SER A 73 -3.24 6.56 -2.47
N GLN A 74 -3.04 7.09 -1.26
CA GLN A 74 -2.75 8.51 -1.06
C GLN A 74 -1.32 8.87 -1.46
N ILE A 75 -0.34 8.03 -1.12
CA ILE A 75 1.07 8.27 -1.46
C ILE A 75 1.26 8.23 -2.98
N ILE A 76 0.75 7.21 -3.68
CA ILE A 76 0.86 7.10 -5.14
C ILE A 76 0.17 8.27 -5.87
N SER A 77 -0.95 8.78 -5.34
CA SER A 77 -1.63 9.93 -5.93
C SER A 77 -0.86 11.24 -5.76
N ARG A 78 0.04 11.37 -4.77
CA ARG A 78 0.84 12.58 -4.54
C ARG A 78 2.24 12.52 -5.14
N PHE A 79 2.87 11.35 -5.09
CA PHE A 79 4.26 11.15 -5.50
C PHE A 79 4.40 10.04 -6.55
N PRO A 80 3.64 10.07 -7.66
CA PRO A 80 3.69 9.03 -8.67
C PRO A 80 5.11 8.84 -9.22
N ASP A 81 5.84 9.94 -9.44
CA ASP A 81 7.21 9.93 -9.99
C ASP A 81 8.24 9.25 -9.08
N GLN A 82 7.97 9.16 -7.77
CA GLN A 82 8.83 8.45 -6.82
C GLN A 82 8.35 7.02 -6.59
N VAL A 83 7.03 6.81 -6.57
CA VAL A 83 6.40 5.52 -6.30
C VAL A 83 6.56 4.56 -7.48
N PHE A 84 6.37 5.00 -8.72
CA PHE A 84 6.42 4.12 -9.89
C PHE A 84 7.81 3.52 -10.15
N PRO A 85 8.92 4.26 -10.08
CA PRO A 85 10.26 3.66 -10.18
C PRO A 85 10.48 2.58 -9.11
N ARG A 86 10.15 2.89 -7.85
CA ARG A 86 10.30 1.93 -6.75
C ARG A 86 9.42 0.69 -6.92
N MET A 87 8.23 0.87 -7.49
CA MET A 87 7.32 -0.22 -7.83
C MET A 87 7.92 -1.16 -8.88
N LYS A 88 8.62 -0.62 -9.89
CA LYS A 88 9.31 -1.42 -10.93
C LYS A 88 10.49 -2.21 -10.35
N GLU A 89 11.17 -1.67 -9.35
CA GLU A 89 12.34 -2.27 -8.71
C GLU A 89 11.99 -3.25 -7.57
N SER A 90 10.73 -3.28 -7.14
CA SER A 90 10.26 -4.10 -6.01
C SER A 90 9.37 -5.25 -6.48
N GLN A 91 9.02 -6.14 -5.55
CA GLN A 91 8.06 -7.23 -5.78
C GLN A 91 6.60 -6.79 -5.55
N PHE A 92 6.34 -5.50 -5.36
CA PHE A 92 5.03 -4.98 -4.94
C PHE A 92 3.88 -5.40 -5.87
N LEU A 93 4.05 -5.28 -7.19
CA LEU A 93 3.00 -5.70 -8.13
C LEU A 93 2.72 -7.19 -8.07
N ILE A 94 3.75 -8.02 -7.86
CA ILE A 94 3.60 -9.46 -7.67
C ILE A 94 2.84 -9.75 -6.37
N HIS A 95 3.16 -9.03 -5.29
CA HIS A 95 2.43 -9.14 -4.03
C HIS A 95 0.96 -8.71 -4.19
N CYS A 96 0.69 -7.63 -4.93
CA CYS A 96 -0.69 -7.22 -5.25
C CYS A 96 -1.46 -8.30 -6.02
N MET A 97 -0.85 -8.90 -7.05
CA MET A 97 -1.48 -9.97 -7.83
C MET A 97 -1.78 -11.20 -6.99
N ARG A 98 -0.90 -11.58 -6.06
CA ARG A 98 -1.12 -12.69 -5.12
C ARG A 98 -2.25 -12.43 -4.11
N ASN A 99 -2.55 -11.16 -3.84
CA ASN A 99 -3.49 -10.71 -2.81
C ASN A 99 -4.77 -10.08 -3.38
N MET A 100 -5.13 -10.38 -4.63
CA MET A 100 -6.37 -9.88 -5.27
C MET A 100 -7.66 -10.40 -4.64
N ASN A 101 -7.59 -11.38 -3.75
CA ASN A 101 -8.72 -11.78 -2.89
C ASN A 101 -9.17 -10.63 -1.96
N HIS A 102 -8.33 -9.61 -1.75
CA HIS A 102 -8.70 -8.38 -1.06
C HIS A 102 -9.17 -7.32 -2.07
N SER A 103 -10.42 -6.88 -1.96
CA SER A 103 -11.03 -5.92 -2.89
C SER A 103 -10.27 -4.60 -3.00
N ALA A 104 -9.71 -4.09 -1.90
CA ALA A 104 -8.91 -2.86 -1.90
C ALA A 104 -7.60 -3.00 -2.72
N VAL A 105 -7.03 -4.21 -2.79
CA VAL A 105 -5.86 -4.49 -3.64
C VAL A 105 -6.27 -4.50 -5.11
N MET A 106 -7.40 -5.14 -5.42
CA MET A 106 -7.96 -5.16 -6.77
C MET A 106 -8.31 -3.74 -7.27
N GLU A 107 -8.91 -2.92 -6.40
CA GLU A 107 -9.23 -1.52 -6.69
C GLU A 107 -7.97 -0.69 -6.97
N LEU A 108 -6.91 -0.86 -6.17
CA LEU A 108 -5.63 -0.20 -6.41
C LEU A 108 -5.03 -0.60 -7.76
N LEU A 109 -4.97 -1.90 -8.06
CA LEU A 109 -4.45 -2.41 -9.33
C LEU A 109 -5.25 -1.87 -10.52
N TYR A 110 -6.58 -1.86 -10.43
CA TYR A 110 -7.44 -1.26 -11.44
C TYR A 110 -7.12 0.22 -11.61
N ARG A 111 -7.00 0.99 -10.53
CA ARG A 111 -6.61 2.41 -10.57
C ARG A 111 -5.24 2.63 -11.22
N ILE A 112 -4.26 1.78 -10.93
CA ILE A 112 -2.93 1.87 -11.55
C ILE A 112 -3.06 1.67 -13.05
N VAL A 113 -3.72 0.61 -13.51
CA VAL A 113 -3.85 0.30 -14.94
C VAL A 113 -4.71 1.35 -15.67
N SER A 114 -5.81 1.78 -15.08
CA SER A 114 -6.74 2.77 -15.66
C SER A 114 -6.24 4.20 -15.57
N GLY A 115 -5.37 4.51 -14.60
CA GLY A 115 -4.74 5.83 -14.45
C GLY A 115 -3.62 6.07 -15.45
N LEU A 116 -3.09 5.02 -16.09
CA LEU A 116 -2.15 5.10 -17.20
C LEU A 116 -2.94 5.43 -18.48
N SER A 117 -3.33 6.69 -18.63
CA SER A 117 -4.03 7.18 -19.84
C SER A 117 -3.09 7.45 -21.02
N ASN A 118 -1.78 7.25 -20.86
CA ASN A 118 -0.82 7.29 -21.96
C ASN A 118 -0.53 5.86 -22.44
N VAL A 119 -0.89 5.57 -23.69
CA VAL A 119 -0.79 4.26 -24.36
C VAL A 119 0.62 3.65 -24.26
N GLU A 120 1.66 4.46 -24.17
CA GLU A 120 3.06 4.01 -24.02
C GLU A 120 3.36 3.39 -22.65
N GLU A 121 2.74 3.85 -21.56
CA GLU A 121 3.03 3.35 -20.22
C GLU A 121 2.31 2.03 -19.91
N GLN A 122 1.17 1.77 -20.55
CA GLN A 122 0.44 0.50 -20.44
C GLN A 122 1.18 -0.68 -21.10
N ASP A 123 1.93 -0.43 -22.17
CA ASP A 123 2.69 -1.47 -22.87
C ASP A 123 3.95 -1.90 -22.10
N HIS A 124 4.54 -1.00 -21.31
CA HIS A 124 5.68 -1.33 -20.45
C HIS A 124 5.35 -2.28 -19.29
N ILE A 125 4.16 -2.18 -18.71
CA ILE A 125 3.74 -3.12 -17.65
C ILE A 125 3.38 -4.49 -18.23
N LYS A 126 2.77 -4.56 -19.42
CA LYS A 126 2.50 -5.83 -20.09
C LYS A 126 3.77 -6.64 -20.36
N GLN A 127 4.89 -5.98 -20.67
CA GLN A 127 6.18 -6.66 -20.86
C GLN A 127 6.77 -7.22 -19.56
N VAL A 128 6.54 -6.58 -18.40
CA VAL A 128 6.99 -7.08 -17.10
C VAL A 128 6.17 -8.28 -16.63
N SER A 129 4.89 -8.37 -16.99
CA SER A 129 4.02 -9.50 -16.62
C SER A 129 4.17 -10.75 -17.49
N ILE A 130 4.93 -10.68 -18.58
CA ILE A 130 5.12 -11.78 -19.56
C ILE A 130 6.51 -12.45 -19.42
N ASN A 131 7.42 -11.88 -18.61
CA ASN A 131 8.71 -12.47 -18.26
C ASN A 131 8.73 -12.95 -16.80
#